data_AF-K1SBD4-F1
#
_entry.id   AF-K1SBD4-F1
#
_cell.length_a   1.000
_cell.length_b   1.000
_cell.length_c   1.000
_cell.angle_alpha   90.00
_cell.angle_beta   90.00
_cell.angle_gamma   90.00
#
_symmetry.space_group_name_H-M   'P 1'
#
loop_
_entity.id
_entity.type
_entity.pdbx_description
1 polymer ?
#
loop_
_entity_poly.entity_id
_entity_poly.type
_entity_poly.pdbx_seq_one_letter_code
_entity_poly.pdbx_strand_id
1 'polypeptide(L)'
;AVVRDKKIADVAMTGGWELALSKIATGEMDAPTFHRGIEVFASQIAKELLEARIDGAESDTACPRCGRPVVFYPKLAKCQNPDCGLTVWRTVAHKELTDKQLAELLTKGKTGTIRGFVKNGGGTFDAALTLDDQFKTSFVFEPRDTPRQGKRNKRK
;
A
#
# COMPACT_ATOMS: atom_id res chain seq x y z
N ALA A 1 6.73 8.40 3.95
CA ALA A 1 7.40 7.37 3.14
C ALA A 1 8.63 6.90 3.90
N VAL A 2 8.96 5.61 3.84
CA VAL A 2 10.00 4.93 4.66
C VAL A 2 11.41 5.51 4.48
N VAL A 3 11.64 6.24 3.40
CA VAL A 3 12.97 6.75 3.00
C VAL A 3 13.04 8.27 2.93
N ARG A 4 12.01 9.00 3.39
CA ARG A 4 11.87 10.46 3.20
C ARG A 4 13.03 11.24 3.83
N ASP A 5 13.53 10.74 4.94
CA ASP A 5 14.57 11.30 5.81
C ASP A 5 15.94 10.64 5.58
N LYS A 6 16.06 9.74 4.59
CA LYS A 6 17.32 9.05 4.25
C LYS A 6 18.11 9.82 3.18
N LYS A 7 19.42 9.54 3.11
CA LYS A 7 20.34 10.18 2.15
C LYS A 7 19.89 10.05 0.68
N ILE A 8 19.23 8.96 0.33
CA ILE A 8 18.71 8.72 -1.03
C ILE A 8 17.65 9.76 -1.46
N ALA A 9 16.98 10.41 -0.51
CA ALA A 9 15.94 11.40 -0.77
C ALA A 9 16.43 12.85 -0.59
N ASP A 10 17.71 13.05 -0.27
CA ASP A 10 18.28 14.39 -0.06
C ASP A 10 18.67 15.05 -1.39
N VAL A 11 18.02 16.18 -1.70
CA VAL A 11 18.27 16.96 -2.92
C VAL A 11 19.68 17.56 -2.94
N ALA A 12 20.28 17.82 -1.76
CA ALA A 12 21.65 18.33 -1.68
C ALA A 12 22.68 17.33 -2.24
N MET A 13 22.38 16.02 -2.19
CA MET A 13 23.24 15.00 -2.79
C MET A 13 23.33 15.16 -4.30
N THR A 14 22.22 15.40 -4.99
CA THR A 14 22.21 15.67 -6.44
C THR A 14 23.11 16.86 -6.78
N GLY A 15 23.05 17.94 -5.99
CA GLY A 15 23.95 19.09 -6.16
C GLY A 15 25.43 18.75 -5.93
N GLY A 16 25.73 17.88 -4.96
CA GLY A 16 27.08 17.38 -4.70
C GLY A 16 27.64 16.55 -5.86
N TRP A 17 26.80 15.72 -6.50
CA TRP A 17 27.17 14.94 -7.69
C TRP A 17 27.52 15.83 -8.87
N GLU A 18 26.67 16.82 -9.18
CA GLU A 18 26.93 17.80 -10.24
C GLU A 18 28.22 18.60 -9.98
N LEU A 19 28.47 19.01 -8.74
CA LEU A 19 29.70 19.70 -8.37
C LEU A 19 30.94 18.81 -8.55
N ALA A 20 30.86 17.54 -8.16
CA ALA A 20 31.96 16.60 -8.32
C ALA A 20 32.24 16.32 -9.81
N LEU A 21 31.19 16.19 -10.64
CA LEU A 21 31.34 16.08 -12.09
C LEU A 21 32.00 17.31 -12.70
N SER A 22 31.63 18.52 -12.24
CA SER A 22 32.27 19.77 -12.66
C SER A 22 33.77 19.80 -12.31
N LYS A 23 34.15 19.35 -11.10
CA LYS A 23 35.55 19.27 -10.66
C LYS A 23 36.37 18.26 -11.45
N ILE A 24 35.76 17.16 -11.91
CA ILE A 24 36.43 16.21 -12.82
C ILE A 24 36.69 16.88 -14.17
N ALA A 25 35.72 17.64 -14.69
CA ALA A 25 35.88 18.36 -15.95
C ALA A 25 36.98 19.43 -15.89
N THR A 26 37.17 20.09 -14.74
CA THR A 26 38.25 21.07 -14.53
C THR A 26 39.60 20.44 -14.13
N GLY A 27 39.64 19.12 -13.90
CA GLY A 27 40.85 18.41 -13.47
C GLY A 27 41.17 18.55 -11.98
N GLU A 28 40.30 19.19 -11.20
CA GLU A 28 40.41 19.34 -9.74
C GLU A 28 40.12 18.04 -8.96
N MET A 29 39.53 17.04 -9.62
CA MET A 29 39.24 15.73 -9.05
C MET A 29 39.52 14.63 -10.07
N ASP A 30 40.10 13.51 -9.63
CA ASP A 30 40.27 12.34 -10.48
C ASP A 30 39.00 11.48 -10.51
N ALA A 31 38.64 10.99 -11.71
CA ALA A 31 37.47 10.13 -11.90
C ALA A 31 37.49 8.83 -11.05
N PRO A 32 38.63 8.16 -10.83
CA PRO A 32 38.69 7.00 -9.94
C PRO A 32 38.30 7.28 -8.49
N THR A 33 38.68 8.44 -7.94
CA THR A 33 38.25 8.88 -6.59
C THR A 33 36.75 9.13 -6.55
N PHE A 34 36.19 9.75 -7.58
CA PHE A 34 34.76 9.95 -7.69
C PHE A 34 33.98 8.62 -7.76
N HIS A 35 34.44 7.66 -8.58
CA HIS A 35 33.82 6.33 -8.67
C HIS A 35 33.83 5.57 -7.33
N ARG A 36 34.94 5.62 -6.59
CA ARG A 36 35.00 5.08 -5.23
C ARG A 36 33.98 5.74 -4.30
N GLY A 37 33.75 7.04 -4.46
CA GLY A 37 32.69 7.78 -3.77
C GLY A 37 31.28 7.24 -4.07
N ILE A 38 30.99 6.94 -5.35
CA ILE A 38 29.72 6.31 -5.77
C ILE A 38 29.54 4.95 -5.11
N GLU A 39 30.56 4.09 -5.14
CA GLU A 39 30.49 2.74 -4.56
C GLU A 39 30.21 2.78 -3.05
N VAL A 40 30.90 3.66 -2.33
CA VAL A 40 30.67 3.85 -0.89
C VAL A 40 29.25 4.38 -0.63
N PHE A 41 28.79 5.35 -1.42
CA PHE A 41 27.44 5.90 -1.26
C PHE A 41 26.35 4.87 -1.54
N ALA A 42 26.47 4.11 -2.63
CA ALA A 42 25.56 3.03 -2.98
C ALA A 42 25.50 1.97 -1.86
N SER A 43 26.66 1.61 -1.30
CA SER A 43 26.75 0.66 -0.19
C SER A 43 26.07 1.17 1.08
N GLN A 44 26.23 2.46 1.40
CA GLN A 44 25.55 3.10 2.55
C GLN A 44 24.04 3.09 2.37
N ILE A 45 23.53 3.48 1.19
CA ILE A 45 22.10 3.44 0.88
C ILE A 45 21.56 2.01 0.98
N ALA A 46 22.27 1.04 0.40
CA ALA A 46 21.84 -0.37 0.45
C ALA A 46 21.69 -0.84 1.90
N LYS A 47 22.66 -0.52 2.76
CA LYS A 47 22.59 -0.81 4.18
C LYS A 47 21.41 -0.12 4.86
N GLU A 48 21.23 1.19 4.64
CA GLU A 48 20.12 1.96 5.20
C GLU A 48 18.74 1.41 4.77
N LEU A 49 18.62 0.90 3.54
CA LEU A 49 17.38 0.31 3.03
C LEU A 49 17.11 -1.08 3.61
N LEU A 50 18.15 -1.91 3.78
CA LEU A 50 18.02 -3.23 4.41
C LEU A 50 17.62 -3.12 5.89
N GLU A 51 18.08 -2.08 6.57
CA GLU A 51 17.73 -1.81 7.97
C GLU A 51 16.35 -1.12 8.12
N ALA A 52 15.82 -0.54 7.04
CA ALA A 52 14.53 0.12 7.06
C ALA A 52 13.40 -0.90 7.26
N ARG A 53 12.68 -0.76 8.37
CA ARG A 53 11.49 -1.56 8.65
C ARG A 53 10.23 -0.83 8.20
N ILE A 54 9.31 -1.58 7.62
CA ILE A 54 7.94 -1.12 7.45
C ILE A 54 7.20 -1.65 8.66
N ASP A 55 6.93 -0.78 9.63
CA ASP A 55 6.19 -1.19 10.81
C ASP A 55 4.72 -1.42 10.44
N GLY A 56 4.18 -2.51 10.95
CA GLY A 56 2.75 -2.79 10.95
C GLY A 56 2.24 -2.81 12.38
N ALA A 57 0.96 -2.49 12.56
CA ALA A 57 0.29 -2.70 13.83
C ALA A 57 0.06 -4.20 14.02
N GLU A 58 0.51 -4.73 15.16
CA GLU A 58 0.07 -6.06 15.60
C GLU A 58 -1.45 -6.04 15.76
N SER A 59 -2.08 -7.16 15.42
CA SER A 59 -3.52 -7.31 15.54
C SER A 59 -3.82 -8.68 16.15
N ASP A 60 -4.86 -8.75 16.98
CA ASP A 60 -5.39 -10.02 17.51
C ASP A 60 -6.20 -10.80 16.47
N THR A 61 -5.93 -10.56 15.18
CA THR A 61 -6.67 -11.16 14.06
C THR A 61 -5.95 -12.41 13.57
N ALA A 62 -6.64 -13.55 13.64
CA ALA A 62 -6.18 -14.80 13.07
C ALA A 62 -6.40 -14.84 11.55
N CYS A 63 -5.48 -15.46 10.82
CA CYS A 63 -5.58 -15.65 9.39
C CYS A 63 -6.68 -16.68 9.05
N PRO A 64 -7.66 -16.36 8.19
CA PRO A 64 -8.73 -17.30 7.83
C PRO A 64 -8.22 -18.52 7.03
N ARG A 65 -7.01 -18.47 6.46
CA ARG A 65 -6.41 -19.56 5.68
C ARG A 65 -5.59 -20.54 6.51
N CYS A 66 -4.92 -20.08 7.58
CA CYS A 66 -3.99 -20.92 8.35
C CYS A 66 -4.00 -20.70 9.87
N GLY A 67 -4.85 -19.81 10.39
CA GLY A 67 -5.01 -19.52 11.82
C GLY A 67 -3.89 -18.70 12.48
N ARG A 68 -2.77 -18.44 11.78
CA ARG A 68 -1.64 -17.66 12.32
C ARG A 68 -1.96 -16.15 12.40
N PRO A 69 -1.25 -15.36 13.23
CA PRO A 69 -1.47 -13.92 13.34
C PRO A 69 -1.31 -13.17 12.02
N VAL A 70 -2.09 -12.10 11.88
CA VAL A 70 -2.02 -11.14 10.78
C VAL A 70 -1.50 -9.81 11.30
N VAL A 71 -0.60 -9.17 10.54
CA VAL A 71 -0.10 -7.82 10.84
C VAL A 71 -0.72 -6.83 9.87
N PHE A 72 -1.19 -5.70 10.39
CA PHE A 72 -1.82 -4.64 9.60
C PHE A 72 -0.79 -3.56 9.27
N TYR A 73 -0.40 -3.51 8.02
CA TYR A 73 0.41 -2.44 7.46
C TYR A 73 -0.48 -1.30 6.96
N PRO A 74 0.10 -0.11 6.72
CA PRO A 74 -0.66 1.02 6.18
C PRO A 74 -1.39 0.69 4.87
N LYS A 75 -0.83 -0.15 4.00
CA LYS A 75 -1.43 -0.47 2.68
C LYS A 75 -2.16 -1.80 2.61
N LEU A 76 -1.92 -2.72 3.55
CA LEU A 76 -2.42 -4.10 3.46
C LEU A 76 -2.36 -4.79 4.82
N ALA A 77 -3.14 -5.86 4.97
CA ALA A 77 -2.99 -6.85 6.02
C ALA A 77 -2.27 -8.09 5.45
N LYS A 78 -1.28 -8.62 6.17
CA LYS A 78 -0.48 -9.78 5.74
C LYS A 78 -0.38 -10.83 6.83
N CYS A 79 -0.59 -12.09 6.48
CA CYS A 79 -0.33 -13.21 7.38
C CYS A 79 1.18 -13.35 7.65
N GLN A 80 1.53 -13.60 8.91
CA GLN A 80 2.92 -13.81 9.33
C GLN A 80 3.48 -15.19 8.96
N ASN A 81 2.66 -16.12 8.48
CA ASN A 81 3.13 -17.42 7.98
C ASN A 81 3.66 -17.29 6.54
N PRO A 82 4.97 -17.50 6.28
CA PRO A 82 5.56 -17.43 4.94
C PRO A 82 4.89 -18.37 3.93
N ASP A 83 4.44 -19.55 4.38
CA ASP A 83 3.84 -20.58 3.51
C ASP A 83 2.37 -20.28 3.16
N CYS A 84 1.72 -19.38 3.91
CA CYS A 84 0.31 -19.04 3.70
C CYS A 84 0.13 -17.98 2.61
N GLY A 85 0.98 -16.95 2.59
CA GLY A 85 0.94 -15.89 1.57
C GLY A 85 -0.32 -14.99 1.57
N LEU A 86 -1.26 -15.15 2.52
CA LEU A 86 -2.48 -14.32 2.55
C LEU A 86 -2.12 -12.83 2.64
N THR A 87 -2.63 -12.07 1.68
CA THR A 87 -2.45 -10.61 1.59
C THR A 87 -3.77 -9.96 1.21
N VAL A 88 -4.25 -9.03 2.03
CA VAL A 88 -5.49 -8.27 1.80
C VAL A 88 -5.15 -6.79 1.71
N TRP A 89 -5.39 -6.17 0.56
CA TRP A 89 -5.15 -4.74 0.38
C TRP A 89 -6.15 -3.91 1.17
N ARG A 90 -5.65 -2.83 1.80
CA ARG A 90 -6.48 -1.89 2.55
C ARG A 90 -7.35 -1.04 1.62
N THR A 91 -6.87 -0.72 0.43
CA THR A 91 -7.62 0.06 -0.55
C THR A 91 -8.34 -0.87 -1.52
N VAL A 92 -9.68 -0.79 -1.54
CA VAL A 92 -10.56 -1.54 -2.44
C VAL A 92 -11.50 -0.56 -3.12
N ALA A 93 -11.53 -0.55 -4.46
CA ALA A 93 -12.36 0.37 -5.27
C ALA A 93 -12.34 1.83 -4.77
N HIS A 94 -11.12 2.36 -4.59
CA HIS A 94 -10.84 3.72 -4.10
C HIS A 94 -11.34 4.05 -2.68
N LYS A 95 -11.71 3.03 -1.90
CA LYS A 95 -12.01 3.18 -0.48
C LYS A 95 -10.96 2.50 0.36
N GLU A 96 -10.50 3.22 1.37
CA GLU A 96 -9.55 2.71 2.35
C GLU A 96 -10.31 2.10 3.52
N LEU A 97 -10.00 0.84 3.83
CA LEU A 97 -10.59 0.10 4.94
C LEU A 97 -9.93 0.49 6.26
N THR A 98 -10.74 0.59 7.32
CA THR A 98 -10.23 0.75 8.69
C THR A 98 -9.69 -0.57 9.21
N ASP A 99 -8.83 -0.53 10.25
CA ASP A 99 -8.35 -1.76 10.91
C ASP A 99 -9.50 -2.63 11.41
N LYS A 100 -10.57 -1.99 11.91
CA LYS A 100 -11.78 -2.71 12.33
C LYS A 100 -12.43 -3.46 11.17
N GLN A 101 -12.55 -2.83 10.00
CA GLN A 101 -13.13 -3.48 8.81
C GLN A 101 -12.24 -4.61 8.29
N LEU A 102 -10.91 -4.45 8.32
CA LEU A 102 -9.98 -5.52 7.97
C LEU A 102 -10.09 -6.69 8.96
N ALA A 103 -10.13 -6.41 10.26
CA ALA A 103 -10.32 -7.42 11.29
C ALA A 103 -11.65 -8.16 11.12
N GLU A 104 -12.76 -7.46 10.85
CA GLU A 104 -14.05 -8.09 10.56
C GLU A 104 -14.00 -8.98 9.32
N LEU A 105 -13.39 -8.50 8.23
CA LEU A 105 -13.25 -9.27 7.01
C LEU A 105 -12.47 -10.57 7.23
N LEU A 106 -11.41 -10.53 8.03
CA LEU A 106 -10.53 -11.68 8.30
C LEU A 106 -11.12 -12.65 9.33
N THR A 107 -11.86 -12.16 10.33
CA THR A 107 -12.44 -12.99 11.40
C THR A 107 -13.82 -13.54 11.06
N LYS A 108 -14.70 -12.69 10.51
CA LYS A 108 -16.10 -13.04 10.17
C LYS A 108 -16.25 -13.48 8.72
N GLY A 109 -15.22 -13.29 7.89
CA GLY A 109 -15.28 -13.53 6.45
C GLY A 109 -16.01 -12.43 5.66
N LYS A 110 -16.67 -11.49 6.34
CA LYS A 110 -17.48 -10.44 5.72
C LYS A 110 -17.48 -9.16 6.56
N THR A 111 -17.44 -8.00 5.91
CA THR A 111 -17.62 -6.69 6.56
C THR A 111 -19.08 -6.27 6.65
N GLY A 112 -19.38 -5.25 7.45
CA GLY A 112 -20.60 -4.46 7.25
C GLY A 112 -20.64 -3.74 5.88
N THR A 113 -21.79 -3.17 5.53
CA THR A 113 -21.96 -2.39 4.29
C THR A 113 -21.12 -1.11 4.34
N ILE A 114 -20.15 -1.00 3.44
CA ILE A 114 -19.29 0.16 3.25
C ILE A 114 -19.85 1.00 2.12
N ARG A 115 -19.96 2.31 2.36
CA ARG A 115 -20.55 3.23 1.41
C ARG A 115 -19.52 3.90 0.51
N GLY A 116 -19.93 4.13 -0.74
CA GLY A 116 -19.22 5.01 -1.65
C GLY A 116 -18.05 4.39 -2.41
N PHE A 117 -17.98 3.08 -2.58
CA PHE A 117 -17.02 2.45 -3.50
C PHE A 117 -17.17 3.02 -4.91
N VAL A 118 -16.07 3.18 -5.62
CA VAL A 118 -16.06 3.80 -6.96
C VAL A 118 -16.11 2.72 -8.04
N LYS A 119 -16.99 2.90 -9.04
CA LYS A 119 -17.10 1.98 -10.18
C LYS A 119 -16.09 2.34 -11.28
N ASN A 120 -15.67 1.33 -12.04
CA ASN A 120 -14.98 1.52 -13.31
C ASN A 120 -15.97 2.15 -14.31
N GLY A 121 -15.83 3.44 -14.60
CA GLY A 121 -16.79 4.22 -15.41
C GLY A 121 -17.49 5.34 -14.65
N GLY A 122 -17.20 5.52 -13.35
CA GLY A 122 -17.72 6.61 -12.55
C GLY A 122 -18.98 6.27 -11.76
N GLY A 123 -19.28 7.14 -10.79
CA GLY A 123 -20.33 6.91 -9.81
C GLY A 123 -19.91 5.99 -8.66
N THR A 124 -20.77 5.92 -7.64
CA THR A 124 -20.50 5.18 -6.41
C THR A 124 -21.52 4.09 -6.11
N PHE A 125 -21.13 3.10 -5.31
CA PHE A 125 -22.00 2.07 -4.79
C PHE A 125 -21.65 1.70 -3.35
N ASP A 126 -22.60 1.07 -2.68
CA ASP A 126 -22.45 0.60 -1.31
C ASP A 126 -22.52 -0.93 -1.34
N ALA A 127 -21.61 -1.60 -0.64
CA ALA A 127 -21.52 -3.05 -0.60
C ALA A 127 -20.79 -3.50 0.67
N ALA A 128 -21.01 -4.74 1.10
CA ALA A 128 -20.10 -5.41 2.02
C ALA A 128 -18.93 -6.03 1.23
N LEU A 129 -17.80 -6.25 1.90
CA LEU A 129 -16.70 -7.03 1.36
C LEU A 129 -16.71 -8.43 1.95
N THR A 130 -16.34 -9.41 1.14
CA THR A 130 -16.09 -10.81 1.53
C THR A 130 -14.76 -11.27 0.94
N LEU A 131 -14.25 -12.40 1.42
CA LEU A 131 -13.18 -13.13 0.75
C LEU A 131 -13.78 -14.21 -0.16
N ASP A 132 -13.26 -14.37 -1.37
CA ASP A 132 -13.60 -15.47 -2.28
C ASP A 132 -12.82 -16.75 -1.94
N ASP A 133 -13.02 -17.82 -2.72
CA ASP A 133 -12.34 -19.11 -2.53
C ASP A 133 -10.81 -19.03 -2.67
N GLN A 134 -10.30 -17.97 -3.32
CA GLN A 134 -8.88 -17.66 -3.43
C GLN A 134 -8.39 -16.68 -2.36
N PHE A 135 -9.24 -16.34 -1.39
CA PHE A 135 -9.02 -15.32 -0.37
C PHE A 135 -8.74 -13.91 -0.92
N LYS A 136 -9.30 -13.57 -2.08
CA LYS A 136 -9.30 -12.21 -2.63
C LYS A 136 -10.58 -11.48 -2.25
N THR A 137 -10.52 -10.15 -2.23
CA THR A 137 -11.67 -9.30 -1.89
C THR A 137 -12.74 -9.33 -2.98
N SER A 138 -13.98 -9.61 -2.58
CA SER A 138 -15.17 -9.64 -3.42
C SER A 138 -16.28 -8.78 -2.79
N PHE A 139 -17.21 -8.28 -3.61
CA PHE A 139 -18.32 -7.45 -3.16
C PHE A 139 -19.59 -8.28 -2.96
N VAL A 140 -20.23 -8.10 -1.80
CA VAL A 140 -21.57 -8.63 -1.51
C VAL A 140 -22.54 -7.47 -1.42
N PHE A 141 -23.53 -7.48 -2.30
CA PHE A 141 -24.61 -6.51 -2.30
C PHE A 141 -25.79 -7.07 -1.53
N GLU A 142 -26.27 -6.33 -0.52
CA GLU A 142 -27.52 -6.70 0.14
C GLU A 142 -28.69 -6.54 -0.84
N PRO A 143 -29.66 -7.47 -0.84
CA PRO A 143 -30.88 -7.32 -1.61
C PRO A 143 -31.55 -6.00 -1.25
N ARG A 144 -31.73 -5.11 -2.24
CA ARG A 144 -32.41 -3.84 -2.02
C ARG A 144 -33.92 -4.03 -2.16
N ASP A 145 -34.65 -3.80 -1.08
CA ASP A 145 -36.12 -3.80 -1.05
C ASP A 145 -36.78 -2.46 -1.50
N THR A 146 -36.11 -1.64 -2.31
CA THR A 146 -36.76 -0.41 -2.82
C THR A 146 -36.50 -0.14 -4.31
N PRO A 147 -37.56 0.00 -5.13
CA PRO A 147 -37.43 0.48 -6.49
C PRO A 147 -37.11 1.98 -6.46
N ARG A 148 -35.98 2.38 -7.04
CA ARG A 148 -35.71 3.80 -7.33
C ARG A 148 -36.68 4.26 -8.43
N GLN A 149 -37.72 5.01 -8.05
CA GLN A 149 -38.50 5.82 -8.99
C GLN A 149 -37.55 6.79 -9.71
N GLY A 150 -37.20 6.49 -10.94
CA GLY A 150 -36.64 7.47 -11.85
C GLY A 150 -37.69 8.55 -12.11
N LYS A 151 -37.47 9.77 -11.60
CA LYS A 151 -38.19 10.96 -12.06
C LYS A 151 -37.91 11.14 -13.55
N ARG A 152 -38.79 10.60 -14.38
CA ARG A 152 -38.82 10.81 -15.82
C ARG A 152 -39.39 12.21 -16.05
N ASN A 153 -38.53 13.20 -16.28
CA ASN A 153 -38.94 14.57 -16.61
C ASN A 153 -39.81 14.53 -17.88
N LYS A 154 -41.11 14.82 -17.73
CA LYS A 154 -42.04 15.07 -18.84
C LYS A 154 -41.81 16.52 -19.29
N ARG A 155 -41.16 16.71 -20.45
CA ARG A 155 -41.16 18.00 -21.15
C ARG A 155 -42.57 18.20 -21.74
N LYS A 156 -43.20 19.32 -21.39
CA LYS A 156 -44.35 19.90 -22.10
C LYS A 156 -43.84 20.73 -23.26
#